data_AF-F4AWL4-F1
#
_entry.id   AF-F4AWL4-F1
#
_cell.length_a   1.000
_cell.length_b   1.000
_cell.length_c   1.000
_cell.angle_alpha   90.00
_cell.angle_beta   90.00
_cell.angle_gamma   90.00
#
_symmetry.space_group_name_H-M   'P 1'
#
loop_
_entity.id
_entity.type
_entity.pdbx_description
1 polymer ?
#
loop_
_entity_poly.entity_id
_entity_poly.type
_entity_poly.pdbx_seq_one_letter_code
_entity_poly.pdbx_strand_id
1 'polypeptide(L)'
;MQHSNNTILKSLNDLIEYSTDFRFQRSASFQQLHIALIKHFFNASSVVLDIDTNSVCLGIDVLNKGAEVTIEFDNLEKFLKSCIRNKPSNVAFYKNILHYYASNAAVA
;
A
#
# COMPACT_ATOMS: atom_id res chain seq x y z
N MET A 1 -12.52 -9.90 -19.52
CA MET A 1 -11.33 -9.78 -18.64
C MET A 1 -11.13 -8.37 -18.06
N GLN A 2 -11.45 -7.28 -18.75
CA GLN A 2 -11.28 -5.91 -18.21
C GLN A 2 -12.22 -5.57 -17.03
N HIS A 3 -13.47 -6.05 -17.04
CA HIS A 3 -14.46 -5.76 -15.99
C HIS A 3 -14.02 -6.23 -14.60
N SER A 4 -13.40 -7.41 -14.50
CA SER A 4 -12.92 -7.97 -13.23
C SER A 4 -11.76 -7.18 -12.61
N ASN A 5 -10.90 -6.57 -13.44
CA ASN A 5 -9.79 -5.74 -12.95
C ASN A 5 -10.31 -4.43 -12.35
N ASN A 6 -11.35 -3.84 -12.95
CA ASN A 6 -11.96 -2.62 -12.40
C ASN A 6 -12.57 -2.86 -11.02
N THR A 7 -13.20 -4.00 -10.79
CA THR A 7 -13.73 -4.38 -9.46
C THR A 7 -12.62 -4.51 -8.43
N ILE A 8 -11.50 -5.16 -8.78
CA ILE A 8 -10.34 -5.32 -7.88
C ILE A 8 -9.77 -3.95 -7.48
N LEU A 9 -9.58 -3.05 -8.46
CA LEU A 9 -9.03 -1.72 -8.19
C LEU A 9 -9.98 -0.88 -7.34
N LYS A 10 -11.30 -0.96 -7.60
CA LYS A 10 -12.30 -0.31 -6.76
C LYS A 10 -12.24 -0.81 -5.32
N SER A 11 -12.31 -2.12 -5.11
CA SER A 11 -12.25 -2.71 -3.76
C SER A 11 -10.94 -2.37 -3.03
N LEU A 12 -9.82 -2.27 -3.77
CA LEU A 12 -8.55 -1.86 -3.17
C LEU A 12 -8.56 -0.39 -2.77
N ASN A 13 -9.15 0.51 -3.58
CA ASN A 13 -9.33 1.91 -3.21
C ASN A 13 -10.26 2.08 -2.01
N ASP A 14 -11.34 1.29 -1.93
CA ASP A 14 -12.26 1.29 -0.79
C ASP A 14 -11.54 0.82 0.49
N LEU A 15 -10.71 -0.22 0.39
CA LEU A 15 -9.86 -0.69 1.50
C LEU A 15 -8.84 0.37 1.92
N ILE A 16 -8.19 1.06 0.97
CA ILE A 16 -7.25 2.13 1.28
C ILE A 16 -7.96 3.23 2.05
N GLU A 17 -9.10 3.72 1.55
CA GLU A 17 -9.90 4.77 2.19
C GLU A 17 -10.28 4.40 3.62
N TYR A 18 -10.77 3.19 3.84
CA TYR A 18 -11.07 2.69 5.18
C TYR A 18 -9.83 2.64 6.08
N SER A 19 -8.73 2.12 5.56
CA SER A 19 -7.48 1.93 6.31
C SER A 19 -6.76 3.23 6.67
N THR A 20 -7.03 4.33 5.94
CA THR A 20 -6.42 5.65 6.17
C THR A 20 -7.32 6.60 6.95
N ASP A 21 -8.52 6.17 7.33
CA ASP A 21 -9.35 6.92 8.27
C ASP A 21 -8.59 7.11 9.60
N PHE A 22 -8.68 8.31 10.17
CA PHE A 22 -7.94 8.68 11.39
C PHE A 22 -8.16 7.73 12.57
N ARG A 23 -9.30 7.03 12.61
CA ARG A 23 -9.65 6.04 13.64
C ARG A 23 -8.84 4.75 13.50
N PHE A 24 -8.39 4.42 12.29
CA PHE A 24 -7.83 3.12 11.96
C PHE A 24 -6.40 3.18 11.41
N GLN A 25 -5.94 4.33 10.91
CA GLN A 25 -4.63 4.48 10.26
C GLN A 25 -3.42 4.07 11.11
N ARG A 26 -3.58 4.00 12.44
CA ARG A 26 -2.55 3.55 13.39
C ARG A 26 -2.67 2.08 13.78
N SER A 27 -3.62 1.33 13.21
CA SER A 27 -3.72 -0.10 13.49
C SER A 27 -2.52 -0.83 12.91
N ALA A 28 -1.93 -1.75 13.69
CA ALA A 28 -0.77 -2.51 13.23
C ALA A 28 -1.07 -3.30 11.95
N SER A 29 -2.30 -3.78 11.80
CA SER A 29 -2.78 -4.45 10.59
C SER A 29 -2.74 -3.51 9.39
N PHE A 30 -3.33 -2.32 9.49
CA PHE A 30 -3.35 -1.37 8.38
C PHE A 30 -1.98 -0.74 8.08
N GLN A 31 -1.12 -0.58 9.08
CA GLN A 31 0.26 -0.19 8.81
C GLN A 31 0.98 -1.21 7.92
N GLN A 32 0.72 -2.52 8.10
CA GLN A 32 1.25 -3.56 7.22
C GLN A 32 0.66 -3.46 5.79
N LEU A 33 -0.63 -3.14 5.64
CA LEU A 33 -1.22 -2.85 4.34
C LEU A 33 -0.48 -1.71 3.63
N HIS A 34 -0.32 -0.57 4.32
CA HIS A 34 0.29 0.63 3.75
C HIS A 34 1.72 0.35 3.31
N ILE A 35 2.52 -0.26 4.19
CA ILE A 35 3.89 -0.68 3.89
C ILE A 35 3.94 -1.62 2.69
N ALA A 36 3.05 -2.61 2.61
CA ALA A 36 3.03 -3.57 1.50
C ALA A 36 2.75 -2.88 0.16
N LEU A 37 1.78 -1.95 0.11
CA LEU A 37 1.44 -1.20 -1.11
C LEU A 37 2.62 -0.35 -1.60
N ILE A 38 3.26 0.38 -0.68
CA ILE A 38 4.43 1.23 -0.96
C ILE A 38 5.59 0.37 -1.44
N LYS A 39 5.92 -0.70 -0.71
CA LYS A 39 7.01 -1.61 -1.02
C LYS A 39 6.86 -2.21 -2.41
N HIS A 40 5.65 -2.67 -2.74
CA HIS A 40 5.35 -3.23 -4.06
C HIS A 40 5.46 -2.20 -5.18
N PHE A 41 4.99 -0.96 -4.97
CA PHE A 41 5.03 0.09 -6.00
C PHE A 41 6.46 0.54 -6.35
N PHE A 42 7.29 0.74 -5.33
CA PHE A 42 8.68 1.17 -5.50
C PHE A 42 9.65 0.02 -5.74
N ASN A 43 9.19 -1.24 -5.60
CA ASN A 43 10.06 -2.41 -5.55
C ASN A 43 11.18 -2.22 -4.52
N ALA A 44 10.81 -1.71 -3.34
CA ALA A 44 11.75 -1.36 -2.28
C ALA A 44 12.18 -2.60 -1.49
N SER A 45 13.42 -2.63 -1.00
CA SER A 45 13.91 -3.66 -0.08
C SER A 45 13.40 -3.42 1.34
N SER A 46 13.30 -2.17 1.78
CA SER A 46 12.69 -1.76 3.05
C SER A 46 11.79 -0.54 2.89
N VAL A 47 10.84 -0.39 3.81
CA VAL A 47 9.92 0.75 3.89
C VAL A 47 9.71 1.08 5.36
N VAL A 48 9.92 2.34 5.72
CA VAL A 48 9.55 2.92 7.01
C VAL A 48 8.56 4.04 6.74
N LEU A 49 7.31 3.82 7.13
CA LEU A 49 6.23 4.80 7.01
C LEU A 49 6.05 5.51 8.36
N ASP A 50 6.19 6.83 8.34
CA ASP A 50 5.88 7.72 9.46
C ASP A 50 4.68 8.60 9.10
N ILE A 51 3.55 8.33 9.74
CA ILE A 51 2.29 9.03 9.53
C ILE A 51 2.29 10.38 10.25
N ASP A 52 3.06 10.54 11.32
CA ASP A 52 3.08 11.78 12.10
C ASP A 52 3.90 12.87 11.40
N THR A 53 4.97 12.48 10.71
CA THR A 53 5.78 13.38 9.86
C THR A 53 5.39 13.36 8.38
N ASN A 54 4.37 12.57 8.03
CA ASN A 54 3.95 12.30 6.64
C ASN A 54 5.12 11.98 5.70
N SER A 55 5.98 11.05 6.11
CA SER A 55 7.17 10.67 5.36
C SER A 55 7.29 9.16 5.18
N VAL A 56 7.95 8.76 4.10
CA VAL A 56 8.34 7.38 3.83
C VAL A 56 9.81 7.32 3.52
N CYS A 57 10.57 6.56 4.31
CA CYS A 57 11.93 6.18 3.97
C CYS A 57 11.93 4.82 3.28
N LEU A 58 12.53 4.77 2.09
CA LEU A 58 12.65 3.59 1.24
C LEU A 58 14.11 3.14 1.17
N GLY A 59 14.35 1.84 1.36
CA GLY A 59 15.58 1.20 0.88
C GLY A 59 15.38 0.71 -0.56
N ILE A 60 16.24 1.13 -1.48
CA ILE A 60 16.21 0.71 -2.89
C ILE A 60 17.54 0.03 -3.24
N ASP A 61 17.47 -1.15 -3.81
CA ASP A 61 18.64 -1.87 -4.30
C ASP A 61 18.96 -1.39 -5.72
N VAL A 62 20.11 -0.72 -5.90
CA VAL A 62 20.55 -0.19 -7.19
C VAL A 62 21.92 -0.76 -7.53
N LEU A 63 21.98 -1.65 -8.54
CA LEU A 63 23.21 -2.09 -9.20
C LEU A 63 24.37 -2.41 -8.22
N ASN A 64 24.10 -3.18 -7.17
CA ASN A 64 25.02 -3.61 -6.10
C ASN A 64 25.33 -2.59 -4.98
N LYS A 65 24.58 -1.50 -4.88
CA LYS A 65 24.60 -0.58 -3.72
C LYS A 65 23.17 -0.32 -3.25
N GLY A 66 23.00 -0.12 -1.94
CA GLY A 66 21.75 0.39 -1.38
C GLY A 66 21.66 1.90 -1.55
N ALA A 67 20.46 2.40 -1.83
CA ALA A 67 20.12 3.81 -1.75
C ALA A 67 18.97 4.00 -0.76
N GLU A 68 19.02 5.07 0.02
CA GLU A 68 17.92 5.51 0.85
C GLU A 68 17.21 6.69 0.18
N VAL A 69 15.88 6.62 0.07
CA VAL A 69 15.07 7.67 -0.54
C VAL A 69 13.96 8.04 0.44
N THR A 70 13.88 9.32 0.81
CA THR A 70 12.76 9.85 1.59
C THR A 70 11.74 10.48 0.65
N ILE A 71 10.47 10.16 0.86
CA ILE A 71 9.33 10.74 0.15
C ILE A 71 8.41 11.38 1.18
N GLU A 72 8.11 12.66 0.99
CA GLU A 72 7.11 13.38 1.77
C GLU A 72 5.76 13.34 1.05
N PHE A 73 4.66 13.30 1.81
CA PHE A 73 3.31 13.32 1.27
C PHE A 73 2.40 14.24 2.09
N ASP A 74 1.37 14.82 1.46
CA ASP A 74 0.40 15.67 2.20
C ASP A 74 -0.78 14.87 2.76
N ASN A 75 -1.10 13.75 2.12
CA ASN A 75 -2.27 12.95 2.43
C ASN A 75 -2.00 11.48 2.14
N LEU A 76 -2.08 10.66 3.18
CA LEU A 76 -1.75 9.23 3.12
C LEU A 76 -2.66 8.47 2.14
N GLU A 77 -3.97 8.74 2.13
CA GLU A 77 -4.93 8.09 1.23
C GLU A 77 -4.58 8.35 -0.23
N LYS A 78 -4.38 9.61 -0.61
CA LYS A 78 -4.01 10.00 -1.98
C LYS A 78 -2.67 9.40 -2.38
N PHE A 79 -1.69 9.40 -1.47
CA PHE A 79 -0.40 8.80 -1.71
C PHE A 79 -0.51 7.29 -1.98
N LEU A 80 -1.22 6.54 -1.13
CA LEU A 80 -1.42 5.09 -1.33
C LEU A 80 -2.25 4.77 -2.57
N LYS A 81 -3.29 5.55 -2.88
CA LYS A 81 -4.06 5.42 -4.14
C LYS A 81 -3.14 5.65 -5.36
N SER A 82 -2.15 6.54 -5.27
CA SER A 82 -1.14 6.74 -6.34
C SER A 82 -0.19 5.54 -6.51
N CYS A 83 -0.01 4.72 -5.47
CA CYS A 83 0.75 3.48 -5.53
C CYS A 83 0.02 2.35 -6.29
N ILE A 84 -1.25 2.54 -6.67
CA ILE A 84 -2.04 1.53 -7.38
C ILE A 84 -1.88 1.71 -8.89
N ARG A 85 -1.37 0.68 -9.56
CA ARG A 85 -1.16 0.66 -11.02
C ARG A 85 -2.03 -0.41 -11.66
N ASN A 86 -2.87 -0.01 -12.61
CA ASN A 86 -3.66 -0.92 -13.44
C ASN A 86 -2.78 -1.65 -14.48
N LYS A 87 -1.95 -2.58 -13.99
CA LYS A 87 -1.11 -3.45 -14.81
C LYS A 87 -1.39 -4.91 -14.46
N PRO A 88 -1.45 -5.83 -15.44
CA PRO A 88 -1.67 -7.25 -15.18
C PRO A 88 -0.71 -7.85 -14.15
N SER A 89 0.55 -7.39 -14.12
CA SER A 89 1.58 -7.84 -13.17
C SER A 89 1.24 -7.60 -11.70
N ASN A 90 0.33 -6.67 -11.40
CA ASN A 90 -0.05 -6.32 -10.03
C ASN A 90 -1.32 -7.04 -9.54
N VAL A 91 -2.08 -7.64 -10.45
CA VAL A 91 -3.42 -8.17 -10.14
C VAL A 91 -3.35 -9.26 -9.07
N ALA A 92 -2.35 -10.16 -9.16
CA ALA A 92 -2.17 -11.21 -8.16
C ALA A 92 -1.89 -10.64 -6.77
N PHE A 93 -1.00 -9.65 -6.68
CA PHE A 93 -0.69 -8.96 -5.43
C PHE A 93 -1.93 -8.29 -4.82
N TYR A 94 -2.72 -7.56 -5.62
CA TYR A 94 -3.95 -6.91 -5.15
C TYR A 94 -5.01 -7.91 -4.67
N LYS A 95 -5.19 -9.02 -5.38
CA LYS A 95 -6.10 -10.09 -4.94
C LYS A 95 -5.68 -10.69 -3.59
N ASN A 96 -4.38 -10.90 -3.38
CA ASN A 96 -3.87 -11.45 -2.13
C ASN A 96 -4.11 -10.51 -0.96
N ILE A 97 -3.90 -9.20 -1.14
CA ILE A 97 -4.26 -8.18 -0.14
C ILE A 97 -5.75 -8.27 0.18
N LEU A 98 -6.61 -8.16 -0.83
CA LEU A 98 -8.07 -8.17 -0.61
C LEU A 98 -8.53 -9.45 0.08
N HIS A 99 -7.98 -10.60 -0.29
CA HIS A 99 -8.30 -11.88 0.34
C HIS A 99 -7.85 -11.94 1.80
N TYR A 100 -6.65 -11.45 2.13
CA TYR A 100 -6.16 -11.38 3.50
C TYR A 100 -7.08 -10.51 4.37
N TYR A 101 -7.42 -9.31 3.91
CA TYR A 101 -8.26 -8.40 4.69
C TYR A 101 -9.73 -8.83 4.75
N ALA A 102 -10.27 -9.50 3.73
CA ALA A 102 -11.60 -10.08 3.79
C ALA A 102 -11.67 -11.25 4.80
N SER A 103 -10.61 -12.06 4.90
CA SER A 103 -10.55 -13.21 5.81
C SER A 103 -10.27 -12.80 7.26
N ASN A 104 -9.49 -11.74 7.45
CA ASN A 104 -9.06 -11.28 8.78
C ASN A 104 -9.90 -10.12 9.35
N ALA A 105 -10.76 -9.48 8.55
CA ALA A 105 -11.77 -8.54 9.07
C ALA A 105 -12.86 -9.24 9.92
N ALA A 106 -12.84 -10.57 10.03
CA ALA A 106 -13.70 -11.34 10.93
C ALA A 106 -13.16 -11.49 12.37
N VAL A 107 -11.98 -10.91 12.70
CA VAL A 107 -11.34 -11.04 14.02
C VAL A 107 -10.93 -9.69 14.65
N ALA A 108 -11.59 -8.60 14.27
CA ALA A 108 -11.48 -7.30 14.95
C ALA A 108 -12.84 -6.85 15.50
#